data_AF-A0A941MV41-F1
#
_entry.id   AF-A0A941MV41-F1
#
_cell.length_a   1.000
_cell.length_b   1.000
_cell.length_c   1.000
_cell.angle_alpha   90.00
_cell.angle_beta   90.00
_cell.angle_gamma   90.00
#
_symmetry.space_group_name_H-M   'P 1'
#
loop_
_entity.id
_entity.type
_entity.pdbx_description
1 polymer ?
#
loop_
_entity_poly.entity_id
_entity_poly.type
_entity_poly.pdbx_seq_one_letter_code
_entity_poly.pdbx_strand_id
1 'polypeptide(L)'
;MSTPVGASFTFKVKHSAQGASGGSYYVRFDVQATLCPSHEFDVAFASIYPNDPDPSDLDAAKNAIVSGFRDALAAYGLGATIEVTNLTLHPVDFNPVKYGYWACYHLSQRLAEAGVSKE
;
A
#
# COMPACT_ATOMS: atom_id res chain seq x y z
N MET A 1 -16.95 21.74 -2.42
CA MET A 1 -16.24 20.56 -2.92
C MET A 1 -16.52 19.44 -1.94
N SER A 2 -17.04 18.30 -2.40
CA SER A 2 -17.36 17.18 -1.52
C SER A 2 -16.05 16.46 -1.17
N THR A 3 -15.71 16.38 0.11
CA THR A 3 -14.55 15.61 0.59
C THR A 3 -14.72 14.16 0.15
N PRO A 4 -13.70 13.50 -0.44
CA PRO A 4 -13.81 12.14 -1.00
C PRO A 4 -13.88 11.05 0.08
N VAL A 5 -14.29 11.39 1.31
CA VAL A 5 -14.48 10.45 2.41
C VAL A 5 -15.49 9.39 2.00
N GLY A 6 -15.17 8.12 2.27
CA GLY A 6 -15.95 6.95 1.86
C GLY A 6 -15.65 6.48 0.44
N ALA A 7 -14.86 7.20 -0.35
CA ALA A 7 -14.40 6.72 -1.64
C ALA A 7 -13.53 5.46 -1.45
N SER A 8 -13.81 4.45 -2.26
CA SER A 8 -13.09 3.18 -2.22
C SER A 8 -12.22 3.01 -3.45
N PHE A 9 -10.98 2.57 -3.24
CA PHE A 9 -10.00 2.33 -4.27
C PHE A 9 -9.47 0.91 -4.18
N THR A 10 -9.41 0.25 -5.33
CA THR A 10 -8.83 -1.09 -5.45
C THR A 10 -7.70 -1.08 -6.45
N PHE A 11 -6.59 -1.72 -6.11
CA PHE A 11 -5.50 -1.93 -7.04
C PHE A 11 -4.69 -3.18 -6.70
N LYS A 12 -3.95 -3.67 -7.70
CA LYS A 12 -3.12 -4.86 -7.61
C LYS A 12 -1.69 -4.49 -7.95
N VAL A 13 -0.75 -4.94 -7.15
CA VAL A 13 0.68 -4.77 -7.37
C VAL A 13 1.29 -6.13 -7.62
N LYS A 14 2.04 -6.23 -8.72
CA LYS A 14 2.93 -7.35 -8.99
C LYS A 14 4.14 -6.80 -9.72
N HIS A 15 5.23 -6.58 -8.99
CA HIS A 15 6.44 -6.00 -9.54
C HIS A 15 7.67 -6.77 -9.06
N SER A 16 8.64 -6.97 -9.95
CA SER A 16 9.92 -7.59 -9.63
C SER A 16 11.05 -6.91 -10.41
N ALA A 17 12.22 -6.84 -9.81
CA ALA A 17 13.44 -6.38 -10.48
C ALA A 17 14.63 -7.24 -10.06
N GLN A 18 15.62 -7.38 -10.95
CA GLN A 18 16.87 -8.10 -10.67
C GLN A 18 18.08 -7.14 -10.87
N GLY A 19 18.80 -6.81 -9.78
CA GLY A 19 20.02 -5.96 -9.76
C GLY A 19 19.84 -4.48 -10.21
N ALA A 20 20.84 -3.59 -10.26
CA ALA A 20 22.14 -3.46 -9.57
C ALA A 20 22.26 -2.11 -8.79
N SER A 21 21.28 -1.21 -8.90
CA SER A 21 21.26 0.12 -8.24
C SER A 21 20.25 0.23 -7.08
N GLY A 22 19.44 -0.81 -6.85
CA GLY A 22 18.37 -0.79 -5.83
C GLY A 22 18.06 -2.14 -5.18
N GLY A 23 18.92 -3.15 -5.41
CA GLY A 23 18.69 -4.54 -5.00
C GLY A 23 17.66 -5.26 -5.87
N SER A 24 17.77 -6.59 -5.92
CA SER A 24 16.69 -7.43 -6.43
C SER A 24 15.51 -7.36 -5.48
N TYR A 25 14.29 -7.35 -6.00
CA TYR A 25 13.09 -7.38 -5.16
C TYR A 25 11.92 -8.05 -5.87
N TYR A 26 11.00 -8.57 -5.06
CA TYR A 26 9.68 -9.01 -5.47
C TYR A 26 8.62 -8.41 -4.54
N VAL A 27 7.64 -7.72 -5.13
CA VAL A 27 6.51 -7.12 -4.44
C VAL A 27 5.22 -7.61 -5.06
N ARG A 28 4.36 -8.21 -4.26
CA ARG A 28 2.99 -8.51 -4.67
C ARG A 28 2.02 -8.32 -3.52
N PHE A 29 1.01 -7.50 -3.77
CA PHE A 29 -0.11 -7.29 -2.87
C PHE A 29 -1.31 -6.72 -3.62
N ASP A 30 -2.50 -7.12 -3.19
CA ASP A 30 -3.77 -6.59 -3.69
C ASP A 30 -4.40 -5.77 -2.55
N VAL A 31 -4.92 -4.59 -2.87
CA VAL A 31 -5.49 -3.66 -1.88
C VAL A 31 -6.92 -3.30 -2.21
N GLN A 32 -7.74 -3.24 -1.17
CA GLN A 32 -8.96 -2.46 -1.11
C GLN A 32 -8.81 -1.42 0.00
N ALA A 33 -8.91 -0.14 -0.34
CA ALA A 33 -8.77 0.95 0.60
C ALA A 33 -9.99 1.87 0.56
N THR A 34 -10.48 2.26 1.73
CA THR A 34 -11.56 3.24 1.87
C THR A 34 -10.99 4.49 2.51
N LEU A 35 -11.21 5.66 1.89
CA LEU A 35 -10.74 6.93 2.44
C LEU A 35 -11.58 7.33 3.65
N CYS A 36 -10.90 7.73 4.72
CA CYS A 36 -11.52 8.09 5.98
C CYS A 36 -11.25 9.57 6.32
N PRO A 37 -12.16 10.22 7.06
CA PRO A 37 -11.82 11.48 7.70
C PRO A 37 -10.80 11.19 8.82
N SER A 38 -9.89 12.12 9.09
CA SER A 38 -8.73 12.00 10.01
C SER A 38 -7.46 11.38 9.40
N HIS A 39 -6.32 11.54 10.08
CA HIS A 39 -5.04 10.91 9.73
C HIS A 39 -4.91 9.47 10.26
N GLU A 40 -6.02 8.79 10.54
CA GLU A 40 -6.00 7.41 10.99
C GLU A 40 -5.77 6.43 9.83
N PHE A 41 -4.92 5.43 10.08
CA PHE A 41 -4.61 4.38 9.13
C PHE A 41 -4.77 3.05 9.84
N ASP A 42 -5.68 2.23 9.34
CA ASP A 42 -5.88 0.87 9.81
C ASP A 42 -5.58 -0.12 8.68
N VAL A 43 -4.88 -1.21 9.01
CA VAL A 43 -4.50 -2.22 8.02
C VAL A 43 -4.77 -3.61 8.53
N ALA A 44 -5.56 -4.35 7.75
CA ALA A 44 -5.84 -5.76 7.93
C ALA A 44 -5.30 -6.58 6.75
N PHE A 45 -4.88 -7.81 7.03
CA PHE A 45 -4.46 -8.78 6.02
C PHE A 45 -5.47 -9.92 5.96
N ALA A 46 -6.07 -10.15 4.80
CA ALA A 46 -7.00 -11.26 4.62
C ALA A 46 -6.29 -12.56 4.17
N SER A 47 -5.24 -12.44 3.37
CA SER A 47 -4.42 -13.58 2.94
C SER A 47 -2.96 -13.18 2.80
N ILE A 48 -2.07 -14.02 3.33
CA ILE A 48 -0.62 -13.81 3.31
C ILE A 48 0.04 -15.09 2.79
N TYR A 49 1.03 -14.95 1.91
CA TYR A 49 1.92 -16.03 1.47
C TYR A 49 3.37 -15.66 1.80
N PRO A 50 4.19 -16.56 2.37
CA PRO A 50 3.79 -17.90 2.85
C PRO A 50 2.76 -17.82 3.99
N ASN A 51 2.04 -18.93 4.25
CA ASN A 51 0.97 -18.97 5.26
C ASN A 51 1.49 -18.77 6.70
N ASP A 52 2.78 -18.99 6.91
CA ASP A 52 3.50 -18.76 8.18
C ASP A 52 4.68 -17.82 7.90
N PRO A 53 4.40 -16.52 7.66
CA PRO A 53 5.45 -15.54 7.37
C PRO A 53 6.26 -15.23 8.62
N ASP A 54 7.51 -14.80 8.44
CA ASP A 54 8.25 -14.20 9.54
C ASP A 54 7.47 -12.98 10.07
N PRO A 55 7.16 -12.92 11.38
CA PRO A 55 6.38 -11.82 11.94
C PRO A 55 7.02 -10.44 11.69
N SER A 56 8.36 -10.37 11.70
CA SER A 56 9.08 -9.12 11.46
C SER A 56 8.96 -8.64 10.01
N ASP A 57 8.95 -9.56 9.05
CA ASP A 57 8.71 -9.23 7.63
C ASP A 57 7.27 -8.78 7.41
N LEU A 58 6.30 -9.42 8.07
CA LEU A 58 4.90 -9.03 8.02
C LEU A 58 4.69 -7.61 8.59
N ASP A 59 5.25 -7.33 9.76
CA ASP A 59 5.21 -5.98 10.36
C ASP A 59 5.91 -4.95 9.47
N ALA A 60 7.07 -5.29 8.89
CA ALA A 60 7.79 -4.41 7.98
C ALA A 60 6.97 -4.09 6.72
N ALA A 61 6.30 -5.09 6.13
CA ALA A 61 5.42 -4.90 4.98
C ALA A 61 4.20 -4.03 5.36
N LYS A 62 3.57 -4.30 6.51
CA LYS A 62 2.45 -3.50 7.04
C LYS A 62 2.85 -2.04 7.17
N ASN A 63 3.94 -1.77 7.88
CA ASN A 63 4.43 -0.41 8.13
C ASN A 63 4.78 0.31 6.83
N ALA A 64 5.40 -0.39 5.87
CA ALA A 64 5.72 0.20 4.59
C ALA A 64 4.47 0.55 3.77
N ILE A 65 3.48 -0.34 3.70
CA ILE A 65 2.20 -0.07 3.01
C ILE A 65 1.51 1.14 3.65
N VAL A 66 1.41 1.17 4.99
CA VAL A 66 0.84 2.32 5.72
C VAL A 66 1.58 3.61 5.39
N SER A 67 2.91 3.59 5.41
CA SER A 67 3.73 4.76 5.08
C SER A 67 3.46 5.25 3.66
N GLY A 68 3.39 4.34 2.68
CA GLY A 68 3.08 4.69 1.30
C GLY A 68 1.69 5.32 1.14
N PHE A 69 0.69 4.79 1.85
CA PHE A 69 -0.65 5.36 1.89
C PHE A 69 -0.67 6.75 2.53
N ARG A 70 0.06 6.92 3.65
CA ARG A 70 0.24 8.22 4.31
C ARG A 70 0.83 9.26 3.37
N ASP A 71 1.91 8.92 2.68
CA ASP A 71 2.59 9.84 1.76
C ASP A 71 1.67 10.27 0.60
N ALA A 72 0.90 9.33 0.06
CA ALA A 72 -0.07 9.63 -1.01
C ALA A 72 -1.25 10.48 -0.53
N LEU A 73 -1.73 10.28 0.70
CA LEU A 73 -2.91 10.96 1.25
C LEU A 73 -2.60 12.25 2.03
N ALA A 74 -1.33 12.50 2.36
CA ALA A 74 -0.92 13.66 3.15
C ALA A 74 -1.36 15.00 2.54
N ALA A 75 -1.26 15.15 1.21
CA ALA A 75 -1.66 16.36 0.50
C ALA A 75 -3.19 16.60 0.45
N TYR A 76 -3.98 15.67 0.99
CA TYR A 76 -5.44 15.73 1.00
C TYR A 76 -6.01 15.77 2.43
N GLY A 77 -5.15 15.70 3.47
CA GLY A 77 -5.62 15.67 4.85
C GLY A 77 -6.40 14.40 5.24
N LEU A 78 -6.20 13.29 4.52
CA LEU A 78 -7.00 12.07 4.66
C LEU A 78 -6.22 10.89 5.27
N GLY A 79 -7.00 9.94 5.76
CA GLY A 79 -6.58 8.63 6.24
C GLY A 79 -7.23 7.52 5.42
N ALA A 80 -6.98 6.27 5.81
CA ALA A 80 -7.58 5.13 5.11
C ALA A 80 -7.69 3.88 5.98
N THR A 81 -8.80 3.15 5.81
CA THR A 81 -8.89 1.73 6.19
C THR A 81 -8.45 0.89 5.00
N ILE A 82 -7.48 0.01 5.21
CA ILE A 82 -6.78 -0.73 4.16
C ILE A 82 -6.95 -2.23 4.43
N GLU A 83 -7.54 -2.92 3.48
CA GLU A 83 -7.58 -4.38 3.46
C GLU A 83 -6.63 -4.89 2.37
N VAL A 84 -5.63 -5.65 2.79
CA VAL A 84 -4.68 -6.30 1.89
C VAL A 84 -5.10 -7.76 1.70
N THR A 85 -5.57 -8.09 0.51
CA THR A 85 -6.24 -9.38 0.25
C THR A 85 -5.32 -10.46 -0.30
N ASN A 86 -4.11 -10.11 -0.77
CA ASN A 86 -3.17 -11.08 -1.33
C ASN A 86 -1.72 -10.63 -1.15
N LEU A 87 -1.23 -10.60 0.09
CA LEU A 87 0.16 -10.25 0.37
C LEU A 87 1.09 -11.43 0.06
N THR A 88 2.15 -11.20 -0.70
CA THR A 88 3.22 -12.19 -0.89
C THR A 88 4.53 -11.63 -0.35
N LEU A 89 5.11 -12.25 0.67
CA LEU A 89 6.43 -11.95 1.22
C LEU A 89 7.44 -12.93 0.61
N HIS A 90 8.26 -12.45 -0.32
CA HIS A 90 9.23 -13.30 -1.02
C HIS A 90 10.41 -13.65 -0.11
N PRO A 91 10.77 -14.93 0.10
CA PRO A 91 11.73 -15.32 1.13
C PRO A 91 13.17 -14.79 0.92
N VAL A 92 13.53 -14.42 -0.33
CA VAL A 92 14.89 -13.97 -0.67
C VAL A 92 14.92 -12.53 -1.16
N ASP A 93 13.85 -12.10 -1.85
CA ASP A 93 13.80 -10.81 -2.54
C ASP A 93 12.80 -9.87 -1.83
N PHE A 94 12.59 -10.07 -0.54
CA PHE A 94 11.76 -9.19 0.27
C PHE A 94 12.45 -7.84 0.43
N ASN A 95 11.72 -6.78 0.10
CA ASN A 95 12.17 -5.41 0.30
C ASN A 95 10.98 -4.54 0.75
N PRO A 96 10.81 -4.27 2.04
CA PRO A 96 9.64 -3.57 2.57
C PRO A 96 9.49 -2.17 1.98
N VAL A 97 10.60 -1.46 1.73
CA VAL A 97 10.59 -0.12 1.12
C VAL A 97 9.85 -0.11 -0.22
N LYS A 98 9.96 -1.20 -1.00
CA LYS A 98 9.27 -1.31 -2.29
C LYS A 98 7.76 -1.51 -2.15
N TYR A 99 7.27 -2.11 -1.07
CA TYR A 99 5.83 -2.18 -0.80
C TYR A 99 5.24 -0.79 -0.59
N GLY A 100 5.89 0.04 0.22
CA GLY A 100 5.46 1.42 0.45
C GLY A 100 5.53 2.29 -0.80
N TYR A 101 6.62 2.18 -1.57
CA TYR A 101 6.76 2.87 -2.85
C TYR A 101 5.60 2.54 -3.81
N TRP A 102 5.33 1.25 -4.04
CA TRP A 102 4.28 0.84 -4.96
C TRP A 102 2.88 1.16 -4.44
N ALA A 103 2.65 1.09 -3.12
CA ALA A 103 1.39 1.51 -2.51
C ALA A 103 1.12 3.00 -2.76
N CYS A 104 2.10 3.87 -2.49
CA CYS A 104 2.01 5.30 -2.74
C CYS A 104 1.76 5.61 -4.22
N TYR A 105 2.57 4.99 -5.10
CA TYR A 105 2.47 5.20 -6.54
C TYR A 105 1.08 4.84 -7.07
N HIS A 106 0.58 3.64 -6.79
CA HIS A 106 -0.71 3.18 -7.31
C HIS A 106 -1.88 3.97 -6.72
N LEU A 107 -1.87 4.28 -5.42
CA LEU A 107 -2.93 5.10 -4.84
C LEU A 107 -2.95 6.50 -5.46
N SER A 108 -1.78 7.13 -5.63
CA SER A 108 -1.67 8.45 -6.25
C SER A 108 -2.25 8.47 -7.67
N GLN A 109 -2.02 7.41 -8.46
CA GLN A 109 -2.64 7.27 -9.78
C GLN A 109 -4.18 7.19 -9.67
N ARG A 110 -4.71 6.39 -8.74
CA ARG A 110 -6.16 6.25 -8.54
C ARG A 110 -6.83 7.54 -8.10
N LEU A 111 -6.19 8.30 -7.22
CA LEU A 111 -6.67 9.61 -6.78
C LEU A 111 -6.72 10.60 -7.95
N ALA A 112 -5.68 10.61 -8.80
CA ALA A 112 -5.63 11.45 -9.99
C ALA A 112 -6.70 11.06 -11.03
N GLU A 113 -6.89 9.76 -11.29
CA GLU A 113 -7.92 9.23 -12.18
C GLU A 113 -9.34 9.60 -11.70
N ALA A 114 -9.56 9.61 -10.39
CA ALA A 114 -10.84 10.01 -9.78
C ALA A 114 -11.02 11.53 -9.69
N GLY A 115 -10.04 12.34 -10.12
CA GLY A 115 -10.11 13.81 -10.06
C GLY A 115 -10.15 14.34 -8.63
N VAL A 116 -9.56 13.61 -7.67
CA VAL A 116 -9.44 14.08 -6.29
C VAL A 116 -8.44 15.23 -6.26
N SER A 117 -8.93 16.43 -5.93
CA SER A 117 -8.09 17.62 -5.82
C SER A 117 -7.39 17.68 -4.47
N LYS A 118 -6.13 18.12 -4.48
CA LYS A 118 -5.36 18.45 -3.28
C LYS A 118 -6.00 19.65 -2.58
N GLU A 119 -5.94 19.67 -1.25
CA GLU A 119 -6.37 20.83 -0.46
C GLU A 119 -5.41 22.01 -0.62
#